data_AF-A0A804K728-F1
#
_entry.id   AF-A0A804K728-F1
#
_cell.length_a   1.000
_cell.length_b   1.000
_cell.length_c   1.000
_cell.angle_alpha   90.00
_cell.angle_beta   90.00
_cell.angle_gamma   90.00
#
_symmetry.space_group_name_H-M   'P 1'
#
loop_
_entity.id
_entity.type
_entity.pdbx_description
1 polymer ?
#
loop_
_entity_poly.entity_id
_entity_poly.type
_entity_poly.pdbx_seq_one_letter_code
_entity_poly.pdbx_strand_id
1 'polypeptide(L)'
;MAKPICSRFIHLEDSQDVANASNGFKFRFISYNILAQVYVKSSYFQHSPSSCLKWKARSQAILMDFKNFDADFLCIQELDEYSTFYKSNMENLGYLSLYIKRSGQKRDGCGIFYKPSSAQLLQMEEIDYNDLVNCASALNEIGNNKVLDLETRDAPIEELSRKHQSDDPHVRLKRDCVGLLPAFQLNDSSNHIIVVANTHIYWDPNWADIKLAQVKYLLSRLSQFKELVSNKFTCIPSVLVAGDFNSTPGDEVYRYLVSASEVAPIQLRSLYAAHGGEPTFTNCTPDFTGTLDYIFLSGSRLRAVSLLEVPGPESADVIGGLPNHHHPSDHLPIGADFSVLQSP
;
A
#
# COMPACT_ATOMS: atom_id res chain seq x y z
N MET A 1 -3.60 -26.02 17.62
CA MET A 1 -3.46 -24.94 16.62
C MET A 1 -4.66 -25.05 15.69
N ALA A 2 -5.32 -23.94 15.37
CA ALA A 2 -6.38 -23.95 14.36
C ALA A 2 -5.79 -24.39 13.01
N LYS A 3 -6.60 -25.03 12.15
CA LYS A 3 -6.15 -25.38 10.79
C LYS A 3 -5.89 -24.08 10.02
N PRO A 4 -4.82 -24.00 9.20
CA PRO A 4 -4.61 -22.88 8.30
C PRO A 4 -5.83 -22.70 7.40
N ILE A 5 -6.32 -21.48 7.29
CA ILE A 5 -7.37 -21.14 6.32
C ILE A 5 -6.67 -21.04 4.96
N CYS A 6 -7.09 -21.86 4.01
CA CYS A 6 -6.54 -21.82 2.67
C CYS A 6 -7.10 -20.58 1.96
N SER A 7 -6.21 -19.67 1.54
CA SER A 7 -6.58 -18.52 0.73
C SER A 7 -7.25 -18.97 -0.56
N ARG A 8 -8.49 -18.52 -0.76
CA ARG A 8 -9.28 -18.88 -1.94
C ARG A 8 -9.27 -17.73 -2.94
N PHE A 9 -8.95 -18.03 -4.19
CA PHE A 9 -9.08 -17.09 -5.29
C PHE A 9 -10.39 -17.34 -6.03
N ILE A 10 -11.25 -16.33 -6.10
CA ILE A 10 -12.53 -16.36 -6.83
C ILE A 10 -12.25 -15.95 -8.26
N HIS A 11 -12.51 -16.85 -9.21
CA HIS A 11 -12.40 -16.53 -10.64
C HIS A 11 -13.41 -15.47 -11.04
N LEU A 12 -12.94 -14.49 -11.80
CA LEU A 12 -13.78 -13.47 -12.40
C LEU A 12 -14.42 -14.06 -13.67
N GLU A 13 -15.74 -14.10 -13.72
CA GLU A 13 -16.49 -14.52 -14.90
C GLU A 13 -16.46 -13.39 -15.93
N ASP A 14 -15.63 -13.50 -16.97
CA ASP A 14 -15.76 -12.62 -18.14
C ASP A 14 -16.58 -13.31 -19.24
N SER A 15 -17.72 -12.72 -19.55
CA SER A 15 -18.52 -12.95 -20.75
C SER A 15 -17.65 -12.96 -22.03
N GLN A 16 -17.67 -14.07 -22.76
CA GLN A 16 -17.27 -14.29 -24.16
C GLN A 16 -15.77 -14.27 -24.59
N ASP A 17 -14.79 -13.80 -23.80
CA ASP A 17 -13.37 -13.76 -24.24
C ASP A 17 -12.45 -14.84 -23.62
N VAL A 18 -13.02 -15.98 -23.25
CA VAL A 18 -12.35 -17.09 -22.54
C VAL A 18 -11.20 -17.72 -23.37
N ALA A 19 -11.22 -17.60 -24.70
CA ALA A 19 -10.23 -18.25 -25.57
C ALA A 19 -8.86 -17.54 -25.62
N ASN A 20 -8.79 -16.22 -25.38
CA ASN A 20 -7.52 -15.46 -25.45
C ASN A 20 -6.84 -15.30 -24.08
N ALA A 21 -7.54 -15.58 -22.97
CA ALA A 21 -7.00 -15.49 -21.61
C ALA A 21 -6.13 -16.67 -21.17
N SER A 22 -6.29 -17.83 -21.79
CA SER A 22 -5.65 -19.07 -21.33
C SER A 22 -4.16 -19.17 -21.65
N ASN A 23 -3.64 -18.37 -22.60
CA ASN A 23 -2.25 -18.46 -23.10
C ASN A 23 -1.33 -17.29 -22.70
N GLY A 24 -1.83 -16.28 -21.97
CA GLY A 24 -1.01 -15.15 -21.52
C GLY A 24 -0.16 -15.50 -20.29
N PHE A 25 1.00 -14.85 -20.13
CA PHE A 25 1.78 -14.92 -18.89
C PHE A 25 0.90 -14.48 -17.71
N LYS A 26 0.95 -15.26 -16.63
CA LYS A 26 0.17 -15.00 -15.42
C LYS A 26 1.10 -14.76 -14.25
N PHE A 27 0.69 -13.87 -13.36
CA PHE A 27 1.38 -13.65 -12.11
C PHE A 27 0.38 -13.33 -10.99
N ARG A 28 0.72 -13.73 -9.77
CA ARG A 28 -0.05 -13.46 -8.56
C ARG A 28 0.52 -12.25 -7.83
N PHE A 29 -0.37 -11.35 -7.44
CA PHE A 29 -0.04 -10.13 -6.73
C PHE A 29 -0.82 -10.07 -5.40
N ILE A 30 -0.13 -9.82 -4.30
CA ILE A 30 -0.72 -9.67 -2.96
C ILE A 30 -0.24 -8.36 -2.33
N SER A 31 -1.12 -7.67 -1.59
CA SER A 31 -0.78 -6.63 -0.62
C SER A 31 -1.22 -7.04 0.78
N TYR A 32 -0.40 -6.78 1.80
CA TYR A 32 -0.71 -7.14 3.17
C TYR A 32 0.04 -6.29 4.20
N ASN A 33 -0.70 -5.56 5.05
CA ASN A 33 -0.17 -4.97 6.27
C ASN A 33 -0.06 -6.08 7.34
N ILE A 34 1.14 -6.35 7.83
CA ILE A 34 1.40 -7.52 8.70
C ILE A 34 1.45 -7.21 10.19
N LEU A 35 1.10 -5.99 10.60
CA LEU A 35 1.14 -5.52 11.98
C LEU A 35 2.53 -5.67 12.61
N ALA A 36 3.32 -4.60 12.60
CA ALA A 36 4.67 -4.63 13.14
C ALA A 36 4.64 -5.01 14.63
N GLN A 37 5.58 -5.86 15.07
CA GLN A 37 5.67 -6.29 16.46
C GLN A 37 5.83 -5.14 17.45
N VAL A 38 6.43 -4.02 17.01
CA VAL A 38 6.53 -2.80 17.83
C VAL A 38 5.18 -2.20 18.22
N TYR A 39 4.11 -2.43 17.44
CA TYR A 39 2.77 -1.89 17.71
C TYR A 39 1.86 -2.85 18.46
N VAL A 40 2.26 -4.13 18.56
CA VAL A 40 1.51 -5.12 19.33
C VAL A 40 1.65 -4.89 20.82
N LYS A 41 0.60 -4.35 21.42
CA LYS A 41 0.44 -4.18 22.87
C LYS A 41 -0.81 -4.90 23.33
N SER A 42 -0.72 -5.69 24.41
CA SER A 42 -1.88 -6.40 24.96
C SER A 42 -3.03 -5.47 25.35
N SER A 43 -2.75 -4.20 25.67
CA SER A 43 -3.76 -3.18 25.95
C SER A 43 -4.59 -2.77 24.73
N TYR A 44 -4.03 -2.88 23.52
CA TYR A 44 -4.71 -2.55 22.25
C TYR A 44 -5.42 -3.77 21.65
N PHE A 45 -4.95 -4.99 21.98
CA PHE A 45 -5.48 -6.24 21.45
C PHE A 45 -6.01 -7.13 22.58
N GLN A 46 -6.89 -6.59 23.43
CA GLN A 46 -7.42 -7.31 24.60
C GLN A 46 -8.34 -8.48 24.21
N HIS A 47 -8.96 -8.40 23.03
CA HIS A 47 -9.77 -9.47 22.43
C HIS A 47 -8.92 -10.63 21.89
N SER A 48 -7.66 -10.36 21.55
CA SER A 48 -6.79 -11.34 20.91
C SER A 48 -6.20 -12.35 21.92
N PRO A 49 -6.14 -13.65 21.58
CA PRO A 49 -5.43 -14.62 22.38
C PRO A 49 -3.95 -14.24 22.54
N SER A 50 -3.45 -14.16 23.77
CA SER A 50 -2.09 -13.70 24.07
C SER A 50 -0.98 -14.51 23.36
N SER A 51 -1.24 -15.78 23.06
CA SER A 51 -0.32 -16.63 22.28
C SER A 51 -0.14 -16.14 20.85
N CYS A 52 -1.18 -15.57 20.24
CA CYS A 52 -1.15 -15.08 18.86
C CYS A 52 -0.38 -13.76 18.75
N LEU A 53 -0.38 -12.94 19.81
CA LEU A 53 0.32 -11.66 19.84
C LEU A 53 1.85 -11.78 19.95
N LYS A 54 2.35 -12.95 20.39
CA LYS A 54 3.78 -13.18 20.57
C LYS A 54 4.50 -13.23 19.23
N TRP A 55 5.57 -12.44 19.09
CA TRP A 55 6.42 -12.39 17.90
C TRP A 55 6.70 -13.74 17.27
N LYS A 56 7.24 -14.68 18.05
CA LYS A 56 7.62 -16.00 17.54
C LYS A 56 6.45 -16.78 16.93
N ALA A 57 5.24 -16.65 17.48
CA ALA A 57 4.07 -17.33 16.92
C ALA A 57 3.57 -16.60 15.67
N ARG A 58 3.45 -15.27 15.77
CA ARG A 58 2.88 -14.41 14.74
C ARG A 58 3.76 -14.35 13.48
N SER A 59 5.07 -14.20 13.63
CA SER A 59 6.01 -14.17 12.50
C SER A 59 6.08 -15.50 11.73
N GLN A 60 5.91 -16.63 12.42
CA GLN A 60 5.82 -17.94 11.79
C GLN A 60 4.49 -18.14 11.05
N ALA A 61 3.38 -17.64 11.61
CA ALA A 61 2.09 -17.63 10.94
C ALA A 61 2.13 -16.75 9.66
N ILE A 62 2.70 -15.54 9.75
CA ILE A 62 2.88 -14.65 8.59
C ILE A 62 3.75 -15.31 7.51
N LEU A 63 4.86 -15.97 7.89
CA LEU A 63 5.70 -16.67 6.93
C LEU A 63 4.98 -17.86 6.28
N MET A 64 4.10 -18.54 7.02
CA MET A 64 3.25 -19.59 6.48
C MET A 64 2.23 -19.02 5.49
N ASP A 65 1.63 -17.87 5.79
CA ASP A 65 0.74 -17.16 4.86
C ASP A 65 1.48 -16.80 3.57
N PHE A 66 2.67 -16.20 3.67
CA PHE A 66 3.50 -15.86 2.51
C PHE A 66 3.82 -17.08 1.64
N LYS A 67 4.15 -18.22 2.26
CA LYS A 67 4.37 -19.47 1.55
C LYS A 67 3.09 -19.99 0.87
N ASN A 68 1.95 -19.89 1.53
CA ASN A 68 0.67 -20.39 1.02
C ASN A 68 0.10 -19.51 -0.10
N PHE A 69 0.33 -18.20 -0.05
CA PHE A 69 -0.04 -17.31 -1.15
C PHE A 69 0.69 -17.68 -2.44
N ASP A 70 1.96 -18.09 -2.32
CA ASP A 70 2.85 -18.40 -3.45
C ASP A 70 2.89 -17.27 -4.49
N ALA A 71 2.84 -16.02 -4.02
CA ALA A 71 2.72 -14.84 -4.86
C ALA A 71 3.97 -14.59 -5.72
N ASP A 72 3.81 -13.96 -6.88
CA ASP A 72 4.94 -13.48 -7.68
C ASP A 72 5.42 -12.12 -7.23
N PHE A 73 4.50 -11.31 -6.70
CA PHE A 73 4.74 -10.03 -6.05
C PHE A 73 3.96 -9.94 -4.74
N LEU A 74 4.64 -9.57 -3.68
CA LEU A 74 4.08 -9.44 -2.34
C LEU A 74 4.49 -8.08 -1.75
N CYS A 75 3.55 -7.14 -1.75
CA CYS A 75 3.70 -5.80 -1.18
C CYS A 75 3.34 -5.83 0.31
N ILE A 76 4.31 -5.56 1.17
CA ILE A 76 4.13 -5.64 2.62
C ILE A 76 4.27 -4.26 3.26
N GLN A 77 3.33 -3.92 4.13
CA GLN A 77 3.40 -2.76 5.02
C GLN A 77 3.65 -3.22 6.45
N GLU A 78 4.15 -2.30 7.29
CA GLU A 78 4.54 -2.59 8.68
C GLU A 78 5.57 -3.72 8.82
N LEU A 79 6.48 -3.81 7.86
CA LEU A 79 7.52 -4.82 7.83
C LEU A 79 8.65 -4.45 8.81
N ASP A 80 8.56 -4.93 10.04
CA ASP A 80 9.68 -4.93 10.99
C ASP A 80 10.49 -6.24 10.94
N GLU A 81 11.64 -6.29 11.62
CA GLU A 81 12.53 -7.46 11.65
C GLU A 81 12.92 -7.97 10.23
N TYR A 82 12.98 -7.07 9.25
CA TYR A 82 13.31 -7.41 7.87
C TYR A 82 14.68 -8.10 7.76
N SER A 83 15.74 -7.48 8.26
CA SER A 83 17.11 -8.00 8.13
C SER A 83 17.37 -9.24 8.97
N THR A 84 16.65 -9.40 10.09
CA THR A 84 16.87 -10.44 11.10
C THR A 84 16.00 -11.68 10.87
N PHE A 85 14.83 -11.52 10.26
CA PHE A 85 13.86 -12.59 10.08
C PHE A 85 13.40 -12.71 8.62
N TYR A 86 12.72 -11.70 8.07
CA TYR A 86 12.01 -11.89 6.80
C TYR A 86 12.93 -12.04 5.59
N LYS A 87 14.05 -11.31 5.50
CA LYS A 87 14.93 -11.33 4.34
C LYS A 87 15.40 -12.75 4.01
N SER A 88 16.12 -13.41 4.94
CA SER A 88 16.66 -14.75 4.68
C SER A 88 15.57 -15.82 4.55
N ASN A 89 14.46 -15.69 5.28
CA ASN A 89 13.35 -16.65 5.14
C ASN A 89 12.67 -16.53 3.76
N MET A 90 12.49 -15.32 3.23
CA MET A 90 11.93 -15.11 1.90
C MET A 90 12.91 -15.49 0.79
N GLU A 91 14.22 -15.24 0.96
CA GLU A 91 15.26 -15.75 0.06
C GLU A 91 15.23 -17.29 -0.02
N ASN A 92 15.06 -17.99 1.11
CA ASN A 92 14.90 -19.44 1.15
C ASN A 92 13.61 -19.93 0.46
N LEU A 93 12.58 -19.08 0.37
CA LEU A 93 11.36 -19.33 -0.39
C LEU A 93 11.51 -18.95 -1.89
N GLY A 94 12.68 -18.49 -2.32
CA GLY A 94 12.98 -18.16 -3.71
C GLY A 94 12.66 -16.72 -4.12
N TYR A 95 12.45 -15.82 -3.16
CA TYR A 95 12.16 -14.41 -3.44
C TYR A 95 13.42 -13.55 -3.39
N LEU A 96 13.44 -12.52 -4.24
CA LEU A 96 14.25 -11.33 -4.03
C LEU A 96 13.42 -10.28 -3.29
N SER A 97 14.07 -9.31 -2.65
CA SER A 97 13.37 -8.34 -1.82
C SER A 97 13.89 -6.93 -1.96
N LEU A 98 12.96 -5.98 -1.92
CA LEU A 98 13.18 -4.55 -1.79
C LEU A 98 12.59 -4.09 -0.46
N TYR A 99 13.25 -3.16 0.23
CA TYR A 99 12.82 -2.70 1.54
C TYR A 99 13.26 -1.27 1.81
N ILE A 100 12.31 -0.45 2.24
CA ILE A 100 12.56 0.87 2.81
C ILE A 100 12.04 0.90 4.25
N LYS A 101 12.94 1.25 5.17
CA LYS A 101 12.58 1.49 6.56
C LYS A 101 11.99 2.89 6.69
N ARG A 102 10.94 3.04 7.49
CA ARG A 102 10.46 4.37 7.90
C ARG A 102 11.56 5.14 8.63
N SER A 103 11.64 6.44 8.38
CA SER A 103 12.61 7.33 9.01
C SER A 103 12.30 7.55 10.51
N GLY A 104 13.18 8.29 11.19
CA GLY A 104 13.04 8.58 12.62
C GLY A 104 13.29 7.34 13.52
N GLN A 105 12.45 7.19 14.56
CA GLN A 105 12.56 6.10 15.55
C GLN A 105 11.68 4.89 15.21
N LYS A 106 11.05 4.89 14.03
CA LYS A 106 10.21 3.79 13.55
C LYS A 106 11.07 2.55 13.31
N ARG A 107 10.50 1.37 13.58
CA ARG A 107 11.20 0.08 13.42
C ARG A 107 10.72 -0.70 12.20
N ASP A 108 9.54 -0.36 11.71
CA ASP A 108 8.88 -0.92 10.54
C ASP A 108 9.21 -0.16 9.26
N GLY A 109 8.75 -0.72 8.14
CA GLY A 109 8.94 -0.19 6.80
C GLY A 109 7.94 -0.76 5.81
N CYS A 110 8.19 -0.49 4.53
CA CYS A 110 7.50 -1.13 3.41
C CYS A 110 8.49 -2.04 2.67
N GLY A 111 8.02 -3.21 2.23
CA GLY A 111 8.82 -4.14 1.44
C GLY A 111 8.07 -4.68 0.24
N ILE A 112 8.81 -5.10 -0.78
CA ILE A 112 8.27 -5.84 -1.91
C ILE A 112 9.12 -7.10 -2.07
N PHE A 113 8.51 -8.26 -1.86
CA PHE A 113 9.11 -9.55 -2.21
C PHE A 113 8.64 -9.95 -3.60
N TYR A 114 9.54 -10.37 -4.47
CA TYR A 114 9.20 -10.79 -5.82
C TYR A 114 9.99 -12.01 -6.27
N LYS A 115 9.39 -12.84 -7.12
CA LYS A 115 10.04 -14.03 -7.67
C LYS A 115 10.88 -13.67 -8.90
N PRO A 116 12.20 -13.99 -8.93
CA PRO A 116 13.04 -13.73 -10.10
C PRO A 116 12.65 -14.60 -11.31
N SER A 117 11.91 -15.69 -11.11
CA SER A 117 11.30 -16.47 -12.19
C SER A 117 10.21 -15.71 -12.94
N SER A 118 9.62 -14.69 -12.31
CA SER A 118 8.44 -13.99 -12.81
C SER A 118 8.76 -12.58 -13.30
N ALA A 119 9.77 -11.93 -12.72
CA ALA A 119 10.20 -10.61 -13.13
C ALA A 119 11.64 -10.24 -12.74
N GLN A 120 12.21 -9.29 -13.48
CA GLN A 120 13.50 -8.68 -13.22
C GLN A 120 13.33 -7.20 -12.85
N LEU A 121 13.99 -6.76 -11.77
CA LEU A 121 14.04 -5.34 -11.40
C LEU A 121 14.90 -4.54 -12.40
N LEU A 122 14.34 -3.45 -12.92
CA LEU A 122 15.03 -2.55 -13.86
C LEU A 122 15.49 -1.24 -13.21
N GLN A 123 14.62 -0.63 -12.42
CA GLN A 123 14.82 0.67 -11.80
C GLN A 123 13.96 0.74 -10.54
N MET A 124 14.34 1.54 -9.56
CA MET A 124 13.52 1.83 -8.40
C MET A 124 13.68 3.29 -8.00
N GLU A 125 12.61 3.84 -7.43
CA GLU A 125 12.60 5.08 -6.68
C GLU A 125 12.00 4.83 -5.29
N GLU A 126 12.58 5.47 -4.28
CA GLU A 126 12.09 5.49 -2.91
C GLU A 126 11.35 6.81 -2.65
N ILE A 127 10.29 6.76 -1.85
CA ILE A 127 9.55 7.94 -1.39
C ILE A 127 9.75 8.07 0.11
N ASP A 128 10.29 9.21 0.56
CA ASP A 128 10.14 9.71 1.94
C ASP A 128 9.13 10.86 1.92
N TYR A 129 7.96 10.68 2.54
CA TYR A 129 6.94 11.72 2.53
C TYR A 129 7.32 12.95 3.36
N ASN A 130 8.37 12.87 4.18
CA ASN A 130 8.91 14.05 4.84
C ASN A 130 9.50 15.06 3.84
N ASP A 131 9.78 14.67 2.60
CA ASP A 131 10.15 15.60 1.52
C ASP A 131 9.11 16.70 1.29
N LEU A 132 7.83 16.43 1.61
CA LEU A 132 6.76 17.43 1.58
C LEU A 132 7.03 18.62 2.49
N VAL A 133 7.77 18.43 3.58
CA VAL A 133 8.20 19.52 4.47
C VAL A 133 9.06 20.50 3.68
N ASN A 134 10.02 20.00 2.90
CA ASN A 134 10.92 20.83 2.09
C ASN A 134 10.15 21.57 0.98
N CYS A 135 9.18 20.91 0.35
CA CYS A 135 8.30 21.55 -0.64
C CYS A 135 7.48 22.69 -0.03
N ALA A 136 6.95 22.50 1.19
CA ALA A 136 6.20 23.53 1.90
C ALA A 136 7.10 24.72 2.29
N SER A 137 8.33 24.47 2.75
CA SER A 137 9.31 25.51 3.04
C SER A 137 9.62 26.36 1.80
N ALA A 138 9.86 25.72 0.65
CA ALA A 138 10.15 26.42 -0.60
C ALA A 138 8.99 27.32 -1.06
N LEU A 139 7.73 26.86 -0.91
CA LEU A 139 6.55 27.67 -1.23
C LEU A 139 6.40 28.87 -0.28
N ASN A 140 6.69 28.69 1.01
CA ASN A 140 6.66 29.78 1.99
C ASN A 140 7.76 30.81 1.73
N GLU A 141 8.96 30.40 1.33
CA GLU A 141 10.03 31.33 0.94
C GLU A 141 9.67 32.12 -0.33
N ILE A 142 9.06 31.48 -1.32
CA ILE A 142 8.56 32.16 -2.54
C ILE A 142 7.40 33.11 -2.20
N GLY A 143 6.52 32.73 -1.28
CA GLY A 143 5.41 33.57 -0.80
C GLY A 143 5.91 34.80 -0.03
N ASN A 144 6.86 34.62 0.89
CA ASN A 144 7.45 35.72 1.66
C ASN A 144 8.28 36.67 0.77
N ASN A 145 8.95 36.16 -0.27
CA ASN A 145 9.65 36.99 -1.25
C ASN A 145 8.70 37.77 -2.18
N LYS A 146 7.38 37.46 -2.19
CA LYS A 146 6.35 38.23 -2.89
C LYS A 146 5.58 39.22 -1.99
N VAL A 147 5.81 39.20 -0.67
CA VAL A 147 5.06 40.01 0.32
C VAL A 147 5.91 41.18 0.87
N LEU A 148 7.06 41.49 0.26
CA LEU A 148 7.90 42.64 0.66
C LEU A 148 7.42 44.02 0.16
N ASP A 149 6.17 44.14 -0.28
CA ASP A 149 5.50 45.44 -0.44
C ASP A 149 4.11 45.35 0.18
N LEU A 150 3.96 45.90 1.39
CA LEU A 150 2.79 46.58 1.98
C LEU A 150 2.84 46.47 3.51
N GLU A 151 3.49 47.46 4.14
CA GLU A 151 3.36 47.73 5.57
C GLU A 151 1.93 48.19 5.92
N THR A 152 1.34 47.70 7.02
CA THR A 152 0.90 48.52 8.19
C THR A 152 0.11 47.74 9.27
N ARG A 153 0.71 47.70 10.46
CA ARG A 153 0.20 47.99 11.83
C ARG A 153 -1.02 47.30 12.49
N ASP A 154 -0.69 46.71 13.65
CA ASP A 154 -1.29 46.79 15.00
C ASP A 154 -2.67 46.16 15.34
N ALA A 155 -2.64 45.06 16.11
CA ALA A 155 -3.61 44.75 17.18
C ALA A 155 -3.02 43.79 18.24
N PRO A 156 -3.47 43.86 19.52
CA PRO A 156 -2.71 43.36 20.68
C PRO A 156 -2.86 41.86 20.93
N ILE A 157 -1.76 41.26 21.39
CA ILE A 157 -1.64 39.86 21.81
C ILE A 157 -1.96 39.79 23.31
N GLU A 158 -3.06 39.15 23.70
CA GLU A 158 -3.10 38.26 24.86
C GLU A 158 -4.42 37.47 24.96
N GLU A 159 -4.32 36.26 25.51
CA GLU A 159 -5.39 35.39 26.00
C GLU A 159 -6.14 34.49 24.98
N LEU A 160 -5.60 33.28 24.72
CA LEU A 160 -6.09 32.06 25.37
C LEU A 160 -5.28 30.83 24.94
N SER A 161 -4.32 30.47 25.78
CA SER A 161 -3.60 29.22 25.77
C SER A 161 -4.51 28.08 26.25
N ARG A 162 -5.03 27.27 25.31
CA ARG A 162 -5.49 25.88 25.51
C ARG A 162 -5.59 25.15 24.15
N LYS A 163 -4.72 24.15 23.95
CA LYS A 163 -4.58 23.26 22.76
C LYS A 163 -4.06 23.91 21.47
N HIS A 164 -2.74 24.10 21.36
CA HIS A 164 -2.09 24.22 20.05
C HIS A 164 -1.27 22.95 19.81
N GLN A 165 -1.82 21.97 19.08
CA GLN A 165 -0.96 21.28 18.13
C GLN A 165 -0.54 22.36 17.15
N SER A 166 0.76 22.60 17.00
CA SER A 166 1.24 23.66 16.11
C SER A 166 0.62 23.46 14.72
N ASP A 167 -0.11 24.47 14.22
CA ASP A 167 -0.60 24.50 12.84
C ASP A 167 0.53 24.67 11.82
N ASP A 168 1.78 24.77 12.29
CA ASP A 168 2.97 24.79 11.46
C ASP A 168 3.02 23.57 10.51
N PRO A 169 2.95 23.79 9.18
CA PRO A 169 3.03 22.73 8.19
C PRO A 169 4.27 21.85 8.34
N HIS A 170 5.40 22.38 8.83
CA HIS A 170 6.63 21.60 9.02
C HIS A 170 6.48 20.53 10.10
N VAL A 171 5.76 20.86 11.18
CA VAL A 171 5.47 19.92 12.26
C VAL A 171 4.37 18.94 11.83
N ARG A 172 3.41 19.40 11.03
CA ARG A 172 2.27 18.59 10.58
C ARG A 172 2.66 17.54 9.53
N LEU A 173 3.45 17.91 8.53
CA LEU A 173 3.80 17.04 7.40
C LEU A 173 4.84 15.97 7.75
N LYS A 174 5.67 16.20 8.77
CA LYS A 174 6.71 15.25 9.18
C LYS A 174 6.11 14.02 9.88
N ARG A 175 5.89 12.93 9.15
CA ARG A 175 5.22 11.71 9.66
C ARG A 175 5.97 10.40 9.41
N ASP A 176 7.16 10.48 8.80
CA ASP A 176 8.05 9.34 8.56
C ASP A 176 7.36 8.18 7.81
N CYS A 177 6.37 8.51 6.97
CA CYS A 177 5.76 7.56 6.05
C CYS A 177 6.69 7.36 4.85
N VAL A 178 6.60 6.21 4.20
CA VAL A 178 7.47 5.87 3.06
C VAL A 178 6.72 5.14 1.94
N GLY A 179 7.35 5.04 0.78
CA GLY A 179 6.88 4.24 -0.34
C GLY A 179 8.03 3.72 -1.23
N LEU A 180 7.72 2.71 -2.03
CA LEU A 180 8.60 2.12 -3.03
C LEU A 180 7.94 2.19 -4.40
N LEU A 181 8.69 2.60 -5.43
CA LEU A 181 8.27 2.62 -6.83
C LEU A 181 9.25 1.82 -7.73
N PRO A 182 9.41 0.50 -7.59
CA PRO A 182 10.17 -0.29 -8.55
C PRO A 182 9.45 -0.47 -9.89
N ALA A 183 10.22 -0.41 -10.96
CA ALA A 183 9.87 -0.87 -12.29
C ALA A 183 10.49 -2.25 -12.55
N PHE A 184 9.65 -3.18 -12.97
CA PHE A 184 10.01 -4.56 -13.28
C PHE A 184 9.72 -4.89 -14.73
N GLN A 185 10.63 -5.62 -15.37
CA GLN A 185 10.34 -6.34 -16.60
C GLN A 185 9.76 -7.70 -16.24
N LEU A 186 8.57 -8.02 -16.73
CA LEU A 186 8.00 -9.35 -16.58
C LEU A 186 8.73 -10.35 -17.48
N ASN A 187 8.85 -11.59 -17.01
CA ASN A 187 9.42 -12.69 -17.79
C ASN A 187 8.37 -13.31 -18.75
N ASP A 188 7.52 -12.46 -19.33
CA ASP A 188 6.57 -12.84 -20.35
C ASP A 188 7.20 -12.74 -21.75
N SER A 189 6.50 -13.26 -22.77
CA SER A 189 7.00 -13.22 -24.14
C SER A 189 7.15 -11.81 -24.71
N SER A 190 6.45 -10.81 -24.15
CA SER A 190 6.52 -9.42 -24.60
C SER A 190 7.45 -8.53 -23.76
N ASN A 191 8.13 -9.08 -22.75
CA ASN A 191 8.97 -8.33 -21.82
C ASN A 191 8.27 -7.08 -21.27
N HIS A 192 6.98 -7.22 -20.94
CA HIS A 192 6.14 -6.10 -20.54
C HIS A 192 6.66 -5.49 -19.24
N ILE A 193 6.77 -4.17 -19.20
CA ILE A 193 7.25 -3.46 -18.03
C ILE A 193 6.05 -3.04 -17.17
N ILE A 194 6.16 -3.29 -15.87
CA ILE A 194 5.21 -2.84 -14.86
C ILE A 194 5.90 -1.99 -13.80
N VAL A 195 5.21 -0.97 -13.29
CA VAL A 195 5.61 -0.25 -12.08
C VAL A 195 4.74 -0.76 -10.94
N VAL A 196 5.37 -1.23 -9.86
CA VAL A 196 4.69 -1.75 -8.67
C VAL A 196 4.98 -0.80 -7.52
N ALA A 197 4.02 0.07 -7.21
CA ALA A 197 4.11 0.97 -6.08
C ALA A 197 3.61 0.28 -4.80
N ASN A 198 4.34 0.43 -3.70
CA ASN A 198 3.93 0.01 -2.36
C ASN A 198 4.08 1.18 -1.37
N THR A 199 3.08 1.45 -0.53
CA THR A 199 3.15 2.53 0.46
C THR A 199 2.34 2.25 1.73
N HIS A 200 2.60 3.03 2.78
CA HIS A 200 1.80 3.10 3.99
C HIS A 200 1.58 4.58 4.37
N ILE A 201 0.36 5.07 4.10
CA ILE A 201 -0.06 6.45 4.35
C ILE A 201 -0.34 6.68 5.84
N TYR A 202 -0.24 7.93 6.30
CA TYR A 202 -0.41 8.27 7.71
C TYR A 202 -1.75 7.81 8.30
N TRP A 203 -1.75 7.38 9.56
CA TRP A 203 -2.85 6.61 10.16
C TRP A 203 -3.94 7.45 10.85
N ASP A 204 -3.62 8.64 11.35
CA ASP A 204 -4.54 9.38 12.22
C ASP A 204 -5.79 9.84 11.44
N PRO A 205 -7.00 9.43 11.86
CA PRO A 205 -8.23 9.80 11.15
C PRO A 205 -8.52 11.31 11.17
N ASN A 206 -7.97 12.06 12.13
CA ASN A 206 -8.15 13.52 12.22
C ASN A 206 -7.25 14.31 11.26
N TRP A 207 -6.41 13.63 10.49
CA TRP A 207 -5.34 14.22 9.67
C TRP A 207 -5.53 13.92 8.18
N ALA A 208 -6.78 14.05 7.71
CA ALA A 208 -7.15 13.80 6.31
C ALA A 208 -6.37 14.68 5.32
N ASP A 209 -6.07 15.93 5.68
CA ASP A 209 -5.23 16.86 4.91
C ASP A 209 -3.82 16.30 4.67
N ILE A 210 -3.21 15.70 5.69
CA ILE A 210 -1.87 15.12 5.59
C ILE A 210 -1.90 13.84 4.76
N LYS A 211 -2.90 12.98 4.95
CA LYS A 211 -3.10 11.78 4.13
C LYS A 211 -3.27 12.15 2.65
N LEU A 212 -4.06 13.17 2.36
CA LEU A 212 -4.26 13.69 1.01
C LEU A 212 -2.99 14.28 0.41
N ALA A 213 -2.21 15.05 1.19
CA ALA A 213 -0.93 15.60 0.74
C ALA A 213 0.06 14.48 0.37
N GLN A 214 0.14 13.42 1.20
CA GLN A 214 0.96 12.24 0.91
C GLN A 214 0.51 11.55 -0.39
N VAL A 215 -0.78 11.32 -0.57
CA VAL A 215 -1.28 10.68 -1.79
C VAL A 215 -1.08 11.54 -3.05
N LYS A 216 -1.24 12.86 -2.95
CA LYS A 216 -0.90 13.80 -4.03
C LYS A 216 0.58 13.71 -4.40
N TYR A 217 1.45 13.64 -3.40
CA TYR A 217 2.89 13.43 -3.61
C TYR A 217 3.17 12.09 -4.29
N LEU A 218 2.56 11.00 -3.79
CA LEU A 218 2.68 9.66 -4.37
C LEU A 218 2.34 9.66 -5.85
N LEU A 219 1.17 10.19 -6.25
CA LEU A 219 0.76 10.18 -7.66
C LEU A 219 1.64 11.09 -8.53
N SER A 220 2.13 12.21 -7.99
CA SER A 220 3.10 13.08 -8.69
C SER A 220 4.42 12.35 -8.96
N ARG A 221 5.01 11.74 -7.93
CA ARG A 221 6.25 10.94 -8.05
C ARG A 221 6.06 9.74 -8.97
N LEU A 222 4.96 9.03 -8.82
CA LEU A 222 4.62 7.90 -9.68
C LEU A 222 4.47 8.31 -11.15
N SER A 223 3.89 9.48 -11.44
CA SER A 223 3.79 10.02 -12.81
C SER A 223 5.15 10.33 -13.41
N GLN A 224 6.01 11.01 -12.66
CA GLN A 224 7.38 11.33 -13.09
C GLN A 224 8.20 10.06 -13.30
N PHE A 225 8.11 9.11 -12.37
CA PHE A 225 8.82 7.84 -12.45
C PHE A 225 8.32 7.00 -13.63
N LYS A 226 7.01 6.93 -13.85
CA LYS A 226 6.41 6.28 -15.02
C LYS A 226 6.93 6.87 -16.32
N GLU A 227 7.00 8.20 -16.43
CA GLU A 227 7.55 8.89 -17.60
C GLU A 227 9.03 8.58 -17.80
N LEU A 228 9.83 8.61 -16.73
CA LEU A 228 11.25 8.24 -16.75
C LEU A 228 11.45 6.81 -17.28
N VAL A 229 10.68 5.86 -16.76
CA VAL A 229 10.71 4.45 -17.20
C VAL A 229 10.26 4.34 -18.67
N SER A 230 9.19 5.04 -19.05
CA SER A 230 8.67 5.05 -20.42
C SER A 230 9.73 5.53 -21.41
N ASN A 231 10.41 6.63 -21.10
CA ASN A 231 11.45 7.21 -21.94
C ASN A 231 12.71 6.33 -21.98
N LYS A 232 13.17 5.82 -20.83
CA LYS A 232 14.39 5.02 -20.73
C LYS A 232 14.27 3.68 -21.46
N PHE A 233 13.10 3.04 -21.40
CA PHE A 233 12.88 1.71 -21.98
C PHE A 233 11.99 1.73 -23.23
N THR A 234 11.60 2.92 -23.72
CA THR A 234 10.72 3.10 -24.90
C THR A 234 9.47 2.21 -24.82
N CYS A 235 8.75 2.32 -23.71
CA CYS A 235 7.59 1.47 -23.40
C CYS A 235 6.45 2.28 -22.78
N ILE A 236 5.26 1.66 -22.66
CA ILE A 236 4.16 2.20 -21.85
C ILE A 236 3.93 1.22 -20.69
N PRO A 237 4.53 1.48 -19.51
CA PRO A 237 4.42 0.54 -18.40
C PRO A 237 3.01 0.55 -17.82
N SER A 238 2.51 -0.64 -17.45
CA SER A 238 1.32 -0.74 -16.60
C SER A 238 1.69 -0.43 -15.16
N VAL A 239 0.73 0.07 -14.38
CA VAL A 239 0.97 0.50 -13.00
C VAL A 239 0.07 -0.27 -12.06
N LEU A 240 0.65 -0.82 -11.00
CA LEU A 240 -0.03 -1.35 -9.83
C LEU A 240 0.36 -0.50 -8.63
N VAL A 241 -0.61 0.02 -7.88
CA VAL A 241 -0.36 0.78 -6.64
C VAL A 241 -1.04 0.05 -5.50
N ALA A 242 -0.26 -0.51 -4.60
CA ALA A 242 -0.72 -1.23 -3.44
C ALA A 242 -0.32 -0.51 -2.15
N GLY A 243 -1.06 -0.72 -1.08
CA GLY A 243 -0.73 -0.09 0.19
C GLY A 243 -1.85 -0.13 1.20
N ASP A 244 -1.47 0.23 2.43
CA ASP A 244 -2.39 0.69 3.46
C ASP A 244 -2.52 2.21 3.33
N PHE A 245 -3.70 2.66 2.93
CA PHE A 245 -3.99 4.08 2.71
C PHE A 245 -4.62 4.75 3.93
N ASN A 246 -4.94 3.99 4.99
CA ASN A 246 -5.61 4.49 6.19
C ASN A 246 -6.83 5.39 5.87
N SER A 247 -7.55 5.04 4.80
CA SER A 247 -8.58 5.86 4.18
C SER A 247 -9.69 4.94 3.66
N THR A 248 -10.95 5.26 3.95
CA THR A 248 -12.09 4.40 3.64
C THR A 248 -12.69 4.71 2.27
N PRO A 249 -13.40 3.76 1.62
CA PRO A 249 -14.01 4.01 0.32
C PRO A 249 -14.93 5.23 0.38
N GLY A 250 -14.74 6.14 -0.56
CA GLY A 250 -15.52 7.37 -0.66
C GLY A 250 -15.05 8.51 0.24
N ASP A 251 -13.94 8.42 0.98
CA ASP A 251 -13.35 9.62 1.60
C ASP A 251 -12.59 10.48 0.58
N GLU A 252 -12.04 11.62 1.00
CA GLU A 252 -11.33 12.54 0.10
C GLU A 252 -10.08 11.91 -0.54
N VAL A 253 -9.35 11.09 0.21
CA VAL A 253 -8.13 10.42 -0.27
C VAL A 253 -8.49 9.38 -1.33
N TYR A 254 -9.48 8.54 -1.05
CA TYR A 254 -9.98 7.53 -1.98
C TYR A 254 -10.53 8.20 -3.25
N ARG A 255 -11.37 9.23 -3.12
CA ARG A 255 -11.91 9.96 -4.28
C ARG A 255 -10.81 10.58 -5.13
N TYR A 256 -9.75 11.10 -4.54
CA TYR A 256 -8.62 11.63 -5.28
C TYR A 256 -7.86 10.54 -6.03
N LEU A 257 -7.62 9.37 -5.40
CA LEU A 257 -6.96 8.23 -6.04
C LEU A 257 -7.69 7.74 -7.28
N VAL A 258 -9.03 7.62 -7.22
CA VAL A 258 -9.85 7.13 -8.33
C VAL A 258 -10.38 8.25 -9.23
N SER A 259 -9.89 9.48 -9.07
CA SER A 259 -10.35 10.62 -9.86
C SER A 259 -9.88 10.56 -11.32
N ALA A 260 -10.56 11.31 -12.18
CA ALA A 260 -10.19 11.42 -13.58
C ALA A 260 -8.86 12.16 -13.77
N SER A 261 -8.24 11.97 -14.94
CA SER A 261 -6.91 12.53 -15.27
C SER A 261 -6.83 14.06 -15.25
N GLU A 262 -7.97 14.76 -15.22
CA GLU A 262 -8.01 16.23 -15.07
C GLU A 262 -7.67 16.70 -13.65
N VAL A 263 -7.79 15.80 -12.66
CA VAL A 263 -7.59 16.10 -11.23
C VAL A 263 -6.33 15.41 -10.68
N ALA A 264 -6.05 14.18 -11.13
CA ALA A 264 -4.87 13.41 -10.75
C ALA A 264 -3.95 13.16 -11.96
N PRO A 265 -2.62 13.14 -11.77
CA PRO A 265 -1.66 12.99 -12.88
C PRO A 265 -1.68 11.59 -13.51
N ILE A 266 -2.24 10.60 -12.82
CA ILE A 266 -2.44 9.23 -13.32
C ILE A 266 -3.88 8.83 -13.01
N GLN A 267 -4.61 8.36 -14.03
CA GLN A 267 -5.88 7.71 -13.83
C GLN A 267 -5.68 6.31 -13.25
N LEU A 268 -6.26 6.08 -12.07
CA LEU A 268 -6.26 4.79 -11.39
C LEU A 268 -7.68 4.26 -11.24
N ARG A 269 -7.81 2.94 -11.27
CA ARG A 269 -9.05 2.21 -10.92
C ARG A 269 -8.76 1.27 -9.76
N SER A 270 -9.64 1.23 -8.76
CA SER A 270 -9.55 0.21 -7.70
C SER A 270 -9.85 -1.17 -8.28
N LEU A 271 -9.01 -2.15 -7.92
CA LEU A 271 -9.14 -3.54 -8.34
C LEU A 271 -10.47 -4.14 -7.88
N TYR A 272 -10.78 -4.06 -6.59
CA TYR A 272 -11.97 -4.69 -6.02
C TYR A 272 -13.24 -3.93 -6.41
N ALA A 273 -13.22 -2.58 -6.37
CA ALA A 273 -14.36 -1.79 -6.82
C ALA A 273 -14.76 -2.08 -8.28
N ALA A 274 -13.79 -2.35 -9.16
CA ALA A 274 -14.06 -2.68 -10.57
C ALA A 274 -14.66 -4.08 -10.80
N HIS A 275 -14.69 -4.95 -9.78
CA HIS A 275 -15.04 -6.37 -9.92
C HIS A 275 -15.99 -6.85 -8.80
N GLY A 276 -16.97 -6.02 -8.42
CA GLY A 276 -18.03 -6.41 -7.48
C GLY A 276 -18.14 -5.52 -6.24
N GLY A 277 -17.24 -4.54 -6.08
CA GLY A 277 -17.25 -3.59 -4.97
C GLY A 277 -16.04 -3.77 -4.06
N GLU A 278 -15.76 -2.74 -3.27
CA GLU A 278 -14.72 -2.83 -2.24
C GLU A 278 -15.10 -3.88 -1.18
N PRO A 279 -14.13 -4.57 -0.57
CA PRO A 279 -14.38 -5.41 0.60
C PRO A 279 -15.12 -4.61 1.68
N THR A 280 -15.88 -5.29 2.54
CA THR A 280 -16.52 -4.63 3.69
C THR A 280 -15.47 -4.08 4.66
N PHE A 281 -14.37 -4.82 4.82
CA PHE A 281 -13.21 -4.40 5.58
C PHE A 281 -11.95 -5.10 5.10
N THR A 282 -10.82 -4.45 5.36
CA THR A 282 -9.48 -5.05 5.28
C THR A 282 -8.74 -4.91 6.59
N ASN A 283 -9.14 -3.99 7.49
CA ASN A 283 -8.77 -3.97 8.90
C ASN A 283 -9.98 -4.34 9.76
N CYS A 284 -9.81 -5.22 10.75
CA CYS A 284 -10.90 -5.66 11.62
C CYS A 284 -10.47 -5.76 13.08
N THR A 285 -10.79 -4.74 13.86
CA THR A 285 -10.64 -4.71 15.32
C THR A 285 -11.97 -4.30 15.98
N PRO A 286 -12.16 -4.55 17.29
CA PRO A 286 -13.37 -4.11 18.00
C PRO A 286 -13.59 -2.59 17.95
N ASP A 287 -12.51 -1.80 17.93
CA ASP A 287 -12.57 -0.35 17.96
C ASP A 287 -12.77 0.26 16.56
N PHE A 288 -12.25 -0.40 15.52
CA PHE A 288 -12.39 0.03 14.13
C PHE A 288 -12.42 -1.18 13.19
N THR A 289 -13.39 -1.19 12.27
CA THR A 289 -13.46 -2.17 11.18
C THR A 289 -13.81 -1.42 9.90
N GLY A 290 -13.00 -1.59 8.87
CA GLY A 290 -13.19 -0.90 7.59
C GLY A 290 -12.12 -1.24 6.55
N THR A 291 -12.36 -0.81 5.32
CA THR A 291 -11.45 -1.02 4.18
C THR A 291 -10.44 0.10 4.14
N LEU A 292 -9.17 -0.24 4.32
CA LEU A 292 -8.03 0.69 4.35
C LEU A 292 -6.96 0.32 3.30
N ASP A 293 -6.96 -0.94 2.87
CA ASP A 293 -5.97 -1.50 1.98
C ASP A 293 -6.53 -1.60 0.56
N TYR A 294 -5.74 -1.20 -0.43
CA TYR A 294 -6.19 -1.18 -1.83
C TYR A 294 -5.10 -1.66 -2.78
N ILE A 295 -5.55 -2.18 -3.92
CA ILE A 295 -4.72 -2.36 -5.12
C ILE A 295 -5.37 -1.54 -6.24
N PHE A 296 -4.68 -0.53 -6.72
CA PHE A 296 -5.10 0.30 -7.84
C PHE A 296 -4.34 -0.05 -9.11
N LEU A 297 -4.98 0.13 -10.26
CA LEU A 297 -4.40 -0.17 -11.57
C LEU A 297 -4.45 1.03 -12.51
N SER A 298 -3.40 1.17 -13.32
CA SER A 298 -3.39 1.99 -14.53
C SER A 298 -2.88 1.20 -15.73
N GLY A 299 -3.51 1.41 -16.88
CA GLY A 299 -3.18 0.72 -18.14
C GLY A 299 -4.13 -0.42 -18.48
N SER A 300 -4.02 -0.89 -19.72
CA SER A 300 -4.95 -1.86 -20.33
C SER A 300 -4.37 -3.26 -20.48
N ARG A 301 -3.05 -3.45 -20.29
CA ARG A 301 -2.37 -4.73 -20.54
C ARG A 301 -2.47 -5.73 -19.38
N LEU A 302 -2.95 -5.30 -18.21
CA LEU A 302 -3.16 -6.19 -17.06
C LEU A 302 -4.65 -6.44 -16.86
N ARG A 303 -5.05 -7.70 -16.97
CA ARG A 303 -6.41 -8.16 -16.65
C ARG A 303 -6.38 -9.04 -15.41
N ALA A 304 -7.22 -8.73 -14.43
CA ALA A 304 -7.44 -9.62 -13.29
C ALA A 304 -8.24 -10.85 -13.76
N VAL A 305 -7.80 -12.04 -13.37
CA VAL A 305 -8.42 -13.33 -13.72
C VAL A 305 -9.13 -13.94 -12.51
N SER A 306 -8.62 -13.64 -11.31
CA SER A 306 -9.21 -14.03 -10.04
C SER A 306 -8.86 -12.99 -8.99
N LEU A 307 -9.68 -12.88 -7.95
CA LEU A 307 -9.42 -12.07 -6.77
C LEU A 307 -9.25 -12.95 -5.54
N LEU A 308 -8.36 -12.56 -4.64
CA LEU A 308 -8.27 -13.17 -3.32
C LEU A 308 -9.56 -12.83 -2.55
N GLU A 309 -10.27 -13.86 -2.12
CA GLU A 309 -11.48 -13.75 -1.30
C GLU A 309 -11.13 -13.13 0.06
N VAL A 310 -11.80 -12.03 0.40
CA VAL A 310 -11.70 -11.40 1.71
C VAL A 310 -12.91 -11.84 2.53
N PRO A 311 -12.73 -12.42 3.74
CA PRO A 311 -13.84 -12.89 4.55
C PRO A 311 -14.78 -11.76 4.93
N GLY A 312 -16.09 -12.03 4.85
CA GLY A 312 -17.14 -11.09 5.26
C GLY A 312 -17.36 -11.06 6.78
N PRO A 313 -18.19 -10.13 7.29
CA PRO A 313 -18.45 -9.95 8.72
C PRO A 313 -18.94 -11.20 9.46
N GLU A 314 -19.68 -12.07 8.77
CA GLU A 314 -20.26 -13.30 9.32
C GLU A 314 -19.27 -14.48 9.36
N SER A 315 -18.05 -14.29 8.84
CA SER A 315 -17.08 -15.38 8.75
C SER A 315 -16.51 -15.72 10.13
N ALA A 316 -16.55 -16.99 10.50
CA ALA A 316 -16.18 -17.46 11.84
C ALA A 316 -14.70 -17.19 12.21
N ASP A 317 -13.86 -16.92 11.23
CA ASP A 317 -12.44 -16.63 11.40
C ASP A 317 -12.13 -15.15 11.67
N VAL A 318 -13.08 -14.24 11.52
CA VAL A 318 -12.93 -12.80 11.83
C VAL A 318 -13.82 -12.35 12.99
N ILE A 319 -14.81 -13.16 13.40
CA ILE A 319 -15.67 -12.89 14.57
C ILE A 319 -14.81 -12.64 15.81
N GLY A 320 -15.09 -11.51 16.49
CA GLY A 320 -14.37 -11.07 17.68
C GLY A 320 -13.14 -10.20 17.41
N GLY A 321 -12.78 -10.01 16.14
CA GLY A 321 -11.68 -9.14 15.72
C GLY A 321 -10.34 -9.85 15.54
N LEU A 322 -9.40 -9.11 14.97
CA LEU A 322 -8.07 -9.55 14.58
C LEU A 322 -6.99 -8.80 15.39
N PRO A 323 -5.76 -9.34 15.52
CA PRO A 323 -5.33 -10.68 15.13
C PRO A 323 -5.93 -11.76 16.03
N ASN A 324 -6.00 -12.99 15.54
CA ASN A 324 -6.55 -14.12 16.29
C ASN A 324 -5.84 -15.44 15.95
N HIS A 325 -6.48 -16.59 16.17
CA HIS A 325 -5.89 -17.91 15.89
C HIS A 325 -5.77 -18.25 14.41
N HIS A 326 -6.49 -17.55 13.54
CA HIS A 326 -6.52 -17.76 12.10
C HIS A 326 -5.69 -16.70 11.36
N HIS A 327 -5.81 -15.44 11.78
CA HIS A 327 -5.17 -14.30 11.13
C HIS A 327 -4.11 -13.66 12.05
N PRO A 328 -2.84 -13.56 11.62
CA PRO A 328 -1.76 -13.04 12.46
C PRO A 328 -1.59 -11.52 12.43
N SER A 329 -2.36 -10.81 11.61
CA SER A 329 -2.42 -9.34 11.54
C SER A 329 -3.82 -8.87 11.93
N ASP A 330 -3.96 -7.59 12.29
CA ASP A 330 -5.26 -6.92 12.39
C ASP A 330 -5.83 -6.52 11.01
N HIS A 331 -5.01 -6.64 9.96
CA HIS A 331 -5.43 -6.54 8.57
C HIS A 331 -5.60 -7.92 7.92
N LEU A 332 -6.30 -7.95 6.79
CA LEU A 332 -6.48 -9.08 5.90
C LEU A 332 -5.72 -8.85 4.60
N PRO A 333 -5.09 -9.88 4.04
CA PRO A 333 -4.43 -9.79 2.74
C PRO A 333 -5.44 -9.56 1.62
N ILE A 334 -5.07 -8.75 0.63
CA ILE A 334 -5.83 -8.56 -0.61
C ILE A 334 -4.94 -8.91 -1.80
N GLY A 335 -5.53 -9.29 -2.93
CA GLY A 335 -4.73 -9.72 -4.08
C GLY A 335 -5.52 -10.24 -5.27
N ALA A 336 -4.79 -10.58 -6.33
CA ALA A 336 -5.35 -11.12 -7.56
C ALA A 336 -4.33 -11.94 -8.35
N ASP A 337 -4.83 -12.86 -9.18
CA ASP A 337 -4.07 -13.40 -10.30
C ASP A 337 -4.32 -12.52 -11.52
N PHE A 338 -3.23 -12.04 -12.13
CA PHE A 338 -3.27 -11.24 -13.35
C PHE A 338 -2.85 -12.07 -14.56
N SER A 339 -3.42 -11.74 -15.72
CA SER A 339 -2.95 -12.16 -17.03
C SER A 339 -2.48 -10.94 -17.82
N VAL A 340 -1.28 -11.04 -18.39
CA VAL A 340 -0.73 -10.03 -19.30
C VAL A 340 -1.33 -10.23 -20.68
N LEU A 341 -2.03 -9.21 -21.18
CA LEU A 341 -2.59 -9.22 -22.52
C LEU A 341 -1.47 -9.00 -23.55
N GLN A 342 -1.48 -9.80 -24.61
CA GLN A 342 -0.59 -9.59 -25.75
C GLN A 342 -0.92 -8.24 -26.39
N SER A 343 0.13 -7.54 -26.86
CA SER A 343 -0.07 -6.36 -27.69
C SER A 343 -0.84 -6.78 -28.95
N PRO A 344 -1.83 -5.99 -29.41
CA PRO A 344 -2.55 -6.28 -30.65
C PRO A 344 -1.64 -6.33 -31.87
#